data_AF-A0A1J3JLX4-F1
#
_entry.id   AF-A0A1J3JLX4-F1
#
_cell.length_a   1.000
_cell.length_b   1.000
_cell.length_c   1.000
_cell.angle_alpha   90.00
_cell.angle_beta   90.00
_cell.angle_gamma   90.00
#
_symmetry.space_group_name_H-M   'P 1'
#
loop_
_entity.id
_entity.type
_entity.pdbx_description
1 polymer ?
#
loop_
_entity_poly.entity_id
_entity_poly.type
_entity_poly.pdbx_seq_one_letter_code
_entity_poly.pdbx_strand_id
1 'polypeptide(L)'
;HNSLSHCKDGLVDVIQGSTAITISNNHFTHHDEVMLLGHSDSYTKDKMMQVTIAYNHFGEGLNQRMPRCRHGYFHVVNNDYTHWEMYAIGGSANPTINSQGNRFAAPKNRSAKEVTKRVNTEESEWKKWNWRSEGDMLVNGAFFISSGEGASASYANASSLPAKPASMVDSITSSAGSLGCRIGKPC
;
A
#
# COMPACT_ATOMS: atom_id res chain seq x y z
N HIS A 1 0.71 -0.06 15.15
CA HIS A 1 1.31 0.97 16.03
C HIS A 1 2.80 0.76 16.19
N ASN A 2 3.54 1.00 15.12
CA ASN A 2 5.00 1.03 15.09
C ASN A 2 5.45 2.29 14.35
N SER A 3 6.59 2.85 14.74
CA SER A 3 7.27 3.90 13.98
C SER A 3 8.51 3.26 13.34
N LEU A 4 8.55 3.20 12.01
CA LEU A 4 9.55 2.44 11.24
C LEU A 4 10.31 3.39 10.29
N SER A 5 11.64 3.42 10.39
CA SER A 5 12.51 4.28 9.58
C SER A 5 13.96 3.78 9.57
N HIS A 6 14.77 4.24 8.60
CA HIS A 6 16.24 4.07 8.60
C HIS A 6 16.79 2.63 8.79
N CYS A 7 16.09 1.60 8.31
CA CYS A 7 16.67 0.26 8.24
C CYS A 7 17.70 0.13 7.09
N LYS A 8 18.49 -0.94 7.13
CA LYS A 8 19.54 -1.21 6.14
C LYS A 8 19.00 -1.71 4.80
N ASP A 9 17.97 -2.55 4.85
CA ASP A 9 17.22 -3.07 3.71
C ASP A 9 15.74 -2.70 3.94
N GLY A 10 14.74 -3.51 3.58
CA GLY A 10 13.33 -3.15 3.75
C GLY A 10 12.87 -2.91 5.20
N LEU A 11 11.77 -2.15 5.38
CA LEU A 11 11.12 -2.00 6.70
C LEU A 11 10.18 -3.17 7.02
N VAL A 12 9.47 -3.69 6.01
CA VAL A 12 8.52 -4.80 6.17
C VAL A 12 8.58 -5.74 4.97
N ASP A 13 8.85 -7.02 5.24
CA ASP A 13 8.84 -8.09 4.24
C ASP A 13 7.84 -9.19 4.62
N VAL A 14 6.89 -9.46 3.73
CA VAL A 14 5.93 -10.56 3.85
C VAL A 14 6.13 -11.48 2.66
N ILE A 15 6.70 -12.66 2.88
CA ILE A 15 7.21 -13.52 1.81
C ILE A 15 6.90 -15.00 2.06
N GLN A 16 7.23 -15.85 1.08
CA GLN A 16 7.25 -17.31 1.21
C GLN A 16 5.93 -17.96 1.63
N GLY A 17 4.81 -17.55 1.05
CA GLY A 17 3.49 -18.13 1.28
C GLY A 17 2.78 -17.60 2.52
N SER A 18 3.31 -16.54 3.14
CA SER A 18 2.65 -15.80 4.21
C SER A 18 1.29 -15.25 3.73
N THR A 19 0.26 -15.32 4.57
CA THR A 19 -1.09 -14.87 4.23
C THR A 19 -1.88 -14.48 5.49
N ALA A 20 -3.05 -13.89 5.32
CA ALA A 20 -3.95 -13.41 6.39
C ALA A 20 -3.27 -12.39 7.33
N ILE A 21 -2.58 -11.40 6.75
CA ILE A 21 -1.83 -10.39 7.50
C ILE A 21 -2.53 -9.03 7.41
N THR A 22 -2.58 -8.31 8.53
CA THR A 22 -2.99 -6.90 8.57
C THR A 22 -1.82 -6.05 9.07
N ILE A 23 -1.45 -5.04 8.29
CA ILE A 23 -0.44 -4.03 8.65
C ILE A 23 -1.18 -2.72 8.89
N SER A 24 -1.31 -2.31 10.16
CA SER A 24 -2.12 -1.14 10.51
C SER A 24 -1.58 -0.23 11.59
N ASN A 25 -2.03 1.04 11.51
CA ASN A 25 -1.70 2.12 12.44
C ASN A 25 -0.19 2.34 12.62
N ASN A 26 0.60 2.18 11.56
CA ASN A 26 2.05 2.40 11.59
C ASN A 26 2.42 3.71 10.91
N HIS A 27 3.51 4.32 11.36
CA HIS A 27 4.10 5.50 10.77
C HIS A 27 5.43 5.12 10.13
N PHE A 28 5.54 5.32 8.82
CA PHE A 28 6.72 5.01 8.02
C PHE A 28 7.36 6.33 7.57
N THR A 29 8.68 6.49 7.77
CA THR A 29 9.43 7.66 7.29
C THR A 29 10.86 7.31 6.90
N HIS A 30 11.52 8.20 6.16
CA HIS A 30 12.95 8.20 5.87
C HIS A 30 13.51 6.84 5.44
N HIS A 31 13.01 6.32 4.33
CA HIS A 31 13.39 4.99 3.85
C HIS A 31 13.13 4.79 2.36
N ASP A 32 14.01 4.06 1.67
CA ASP A 32 13.88 3.81 0.23
C ASP A 32 12.82 2.71 -0.05
N GLU A 33 13.07 1.51 0.47
CA GLU A 33 12.30 0.30 0.15
C GLU A 33 11.33 -0.08 1.28
N VAL A 34 10.15 0.56 1.33
CA VAL A 34 9.29 0.50 2.52
C VAL A 34 8.72 -0.89 2.82
N MET A 35 7.96 -1.48 1.89
CA MET A 35 7.19 -2.69 2.16
C MET A 35 7.15 -3.61 0.92
N LEU A 36 7.69 -4.83 1.07
CA LEU A 36 7.72 -5.85 0.03
C LEU A 36 6.78 -7.01 0.39
N LEU A 37 5.79 -7.25 -0.48
CA LEU A 37 4.80 -8.31 -0.30
C LEU A 37 4.95 -9.33 -1.45
N GLY A 38 5.62 -10.44 -1.16
CA GLY A 38 6.10 -11.44 -2.10
C GLY A 38 7.48 -11.09 -2.66
N HIS A 39 8.44 -12.01 -2.58
CA HIS A 39 9.85 -11.75 -2.89
C HIS A 39 10.24 -12.02 -4.36
N SER A 40 9.57 -12.96 -5.02
CA SER A 40 9.97 -13.46 -6.34
C SER A 40 8.78 -13.60 -7.29
N ASP A 41 8.97 -13.17 -8.54
CA ASP A 41 7.99 -13.33 -9.61
C ASP A 41 7.76 -14.81 -9.96
N SER A 42 8.73 -15.70 -9.69
CA SER A 42 8.62 -17.15 -9.92
C SER A 42 8.01 -17.94 -8.76
N TYR A 43 7.84 -17.33 -7.58
CA TYR A 43 7.33 -18.03 -6.40
C TYR A 43 5.80 -18.03 -6.37
N THR A 44 5.20 -18.91 -7.15
CA THR A 44 3.74 -18.96 -7.37
C THR A 44 2.90 -19.35 -6.16
N LYS A 45 3.52 -19.86 -5.08
CA LYS A 45 2.82 -20.09 -3.81
C LYS A 45 2.29 -18.78 -3.21
N ASP A 46 2.90 -17.63 -3.51
CA ASP A 46 2.41 -16.32 -3.03
C ASP A 46 1.05 -15.92 -3.65
N LYS A 47 0.49 -16.66 -4.62
CA LYS A 47 -0.88 -16.44 -5.12
C LYS A 47 -1.95 -16.55 -4.04
N MET A 48 -1.68 -17.29 -2.96
CA MET A 48 -2.59 -17.39 -1.81
C MET A 48 -2.45 -16.24 -0.81
N MET A 49 -1.46 -15.36 -0.99
CA MET A 49 -1.19 -14.25 -0.08
C MET A 49 -2.37 -13.28 -0.06
N GLN A 50 -2.80 -12.93 1.14
CA GLN A 50 -3.81 -11.90 1.39
C GLN A 50 -3.28 -10.97 2.47
N VAL A 51 -3.14 -9.68 2.14
CA VAL A 51 -2.66 -8.66 3.08
C VAL A 51 -3.57 -7.44 3.04
N THR A 52 -3.95 -6.97 4.23
CA THR A 52 -4.65 -5.69 4.42
C THR A 52 -3.67 -4.65 4.95
N ILE A 53 -3.55 -3.53 4.24
CA ILE A 53 -2.73 -2.36 4.61
C ILE A 53 -3.72 -1.26 4.97
N ALA A 54 -3.85 -0.94 6.25
CA ALA A 54 -4.90 -0.04 6.73
C ALA A 54 -4.44 1.00 7.75
N TYR A 55 -4.92 2.23 7.62
CA TYR A 55 -4.71 3.28 8.63
C TYR A 55 -3.23 3.61 8.91
N ASN A 56 -2.34 3.34 7.95
CA ASN A 56 -0.94 3.71 8.07
C ASN A 56 -0.73 5.14 7.58
N HIS A 57 0.27 5.80 8.14
CA HIS A 57 0.80 7.06 7.65
C HIS A 57 2.13 6.81 6.95
N PHE A 58 2.16 7.04 5.64
CA PHE A 58 3.37 7.06 4.83
C PHE A 58 3.85 8.51 4.73
N GLY A 59 4.80 8.82 5.61
CA GLY A 59 5.30 10.15 5.89
C GLY A 59 6.48 10.55 4.99
N GLU A 60 7.23 11.54 5.45
CA GLU A 60 8.34 12.14 4.70
C GLU A 60 9.52 11.19 4.46
N GLY A 61 10.33 11.51 3.45
CA GLY A 61 11.57 10.80 3.14
C GLY A 61 11.39 9.37 2.64
N LEU A 62 10.17 9.01 2.18
CA LEU A 62 9.91 7.72 1.56
C LEU A 62 10.11 7.77 0.04
N ASN A 63 10.79 6.78 -0.53
CA ASN A 63 10.98 6.73 -1.99
C ASN A 63 9.91 5.90 -2.70
N GLN A 64 9.72 4.64 -2.29
CA GLN A 64 8.90 3.67 -3.01
C GLN A 64 8.38 2.50 -2.14
N ARG A 65 7.57 1.63 -2.76
CA ARG A 65 7.08 0.34 -2.21
C ARG A 65 6.16 0.47 -1.00
N MET A 66 5.06 1.21 -1.14
CA MET A 66 4.07 1.42 -0.09
C MET A 66 2.66 0.90 -0.46
N PRO A 67 2.46 -0.38 -0.82
CA PRO A 67 3.43 -1.49 -0.88
C PRO A 67 3.98 -1.75 -2.29
N ARG A 68 4.97 -2.66 -2.40
CA ARG A 68 5.28 -3.39 -3.63
C ARG A 68 4.81 -4.84 -3.54
N CYS A 69 3.88 -5.22 -4.41
CA CYS A 69 3.15 -6.48 -4.34
C CYS A 69 3.50 -7.46 -5.45
N ARG A 70 3.35 -8.77 -5.18
CA ARG A 70 3.42 -9.84 -6.17
C ARG A 70 2.35 -10.91 -5.95
N HIS A 71 1.79 -11.46 -7.03
CA HIS A 71 0.83 -12.57 -7.09
C HIS A 71 -0.51 -12.40 -6.35
N GLY A 72 -0.46 -12.21 -5.03
CA GLY A 72 -1.62 -12.31 -4.13
C GLY A 72 -2.64 -11.17 -4.25
N TYR A 73 -3.48 -11.08 -3.23
CA TYR A 73 -4.49 -10.06 -3.07
C TYR A 73 -4.11 -9.06 -1.97
N PHE A 74 -4.24 -7.77 -2.29
CA PHE A 74 -3.82 -6.69 -1.41
C PHE A 74 -4.93 -5.66 -1.30
N HIS A 75 -5.44 -5.48 -0.08
CA HIS A 75 -6.41 -4.45 0.23
C HIS A 75 -5.71 -3.27 0.89
N VAL A 76 -5.60 -2.16 0.17
CA VAL A 76 -4.96 -0.92 0.61
C VAL A 76 -6.07 0.06 0.94
N VAL A 77 -6.33 0.29 2.23
CA VAL A 77 -7.54 1.02 2.67
C VAL A 77 -7.26 2.10 3.70
N ASN A 78 -7.78 3.32 3.46
CA ASN A 78 -7.70 4.45 4.38
C ASN A 78 -6.30 4.75 4.94
N ASN A 79 -5.25 4.65 4.12
CA ASN A 79 -3.90 5.10 4.46
C ASN A 79 -3.68 6.54 3.97
N ASP A 80 -2.82 7.28 4.67
CA ASP A 80 -2.40 8.63 4.26
C ASP A 80 -1.00 8.59 3.65
N TYR A 81 -0.91 8.98 2.39
CA TYR A 81 0.33 9.09 1.64
C TYR A 81 0.63 10.56 1.42
N THR A 82 1.58 11.07 2.20
CA THR A 82 1.95 12.48 2.15
C THR A 82 3.16 12.74 1.29
N HIS A 83 4.03 11.73 1.13
CA HIS A 83 5.25 11.82 0.35
C HIS A 83 5.58 10.47 -0.32
N TRP A 84 6.12 10.55 -1.52
CA TRP A 84 6.90 9.52 -2.19
C TRP A 84 7.83 10.21 -3.19
N GLU A 85 8.95 9.59 -3.57
CA GLU A 85 9.86 10.17 -4.55
C GLU A 85 9.75 9.50 -5.92
N MET A 86 9.43 8.20 -5.98
CA MET A 86 9.29 7.45 -7.22
C MET A 86 7.85 7.00 -7.49
N TYR A 87 7.25 6.24 -6.58
CA TYR A 87 5.83 5.80 -6.65
C TYR A 87 5.34 5.38 -5.26
N ALA A 88 4.03 5.41 -5.03
CA ALA A 88 3.46 4.90 -3.78
C ALA A 88 3.22 3.38 -3.87
N ILE A 89 2.34 2.94 -4.76
CA ILE A 89 1.89 1.55 -4.86
C ILE A 89 2.48 0.90 -6.10
N GLY A 90 3.09 -0.28 -5.97
CA GLY A 90 3.70 -0.96 -7.11
C GLY A 90 3.57 -2.47 -7.08
N GLY A 91 4.05 -3.11 -8.15
CA GLY A 91 4.06 -4.56 -8.20
C GLY A 91 4.55 -5.16 -9.51
N SER A 92 4.80 -6.46 -9.46
CA SER A 92 5.16 -7.33 -10.58
C SER A 92 4.47 -8.69 -10.42
N ALA A 93 4.40 -9.50 -11.47
CA ALA A 93 3.77 -10.82 -11.43
C ALA A 93 2.27 -10.83 -11.03
N ASN A 94 1.47 -9.95 -11.66
CA ASN A 94 0.00 -9.95 -11.59
C ASN A 94 -0.62 -9.97 -10.17
N PRO A 95 -0.23 -9.06 -9.26
CA PRO A 95 -0.93 -8.91 -8.00
C PRO A 95 -2.30 -8.27 -8.24
N THR A 96 -3.28 -8.64 -7.43
CA THR A 96 -4.57 -7.91 -7.37
C THR A 96 -4.49 -6.84 -6.29
N ILE A 97 -4.64 -5.57 -6.67
CA ILE A 97 -4.56 -4.44 -5.75
C ILE A 97 -5.91 -3.72 -5.71
N ASN A 98 -6.50 -3.69 -4.52
CA ASN A 98 -7.72 -2.97 -4.22
C ASN A 98 -7.39 -1.75 -3.35
N SER A 99 -7.29 -0.57 -3.96
CA SER A 99 -7.10 0.71 -3.26
C SER A 99 -8.46 1.35 -2.97
N GLN A 100 -8.78 1.59 -1.69
CA GLN A 100 -10.04 2.20 -1.29
C GLN A 100 -9.90 3.29 -0.21
N GLY A 101 -10.49 4.45 -0.44
CA GLY A 101 -10.61 5.51 0.56
C GLY A 101 -9.27 6.04 1.11
N ASN A 102 -8.15 5.83 0.43
CA ASN A 102 -6.84 6.37 0.78
C ASN A 102 -6.74 7.85 0.41
N ARG A 103 -5.77 8.55 0.98
CA ARG A 103 -5.41 9.90 0.57
C ARG A 103 -4.00 9.90 -0.01
N PHE A 104 -3.84 10.41 -1.23
CA PHE A 104 -2.56 10.53 -1.92
C PHE A 104 -2.27 11.99 -2.23
N ALA A 105 -1.36 12.60 -1.48
CA ALA A 105 -0.84 13.92 -1.76
C ALA A 105 0.49 13.79 -2.53
N ALA A 106 0.44 13.98 -3.85
CA ALA A 106 1.62 13.81 -4.68
C ALA A 106 2.74 14.79 -4.31
N PRO A 107 4.02 14.40 -4.45
CA PRO A 107 5.17 15.28 -4.24
C PRO A 107 5.18 16.44 -5.24
N LYS A 108 6.00 17.46 -5.00
CA LYS A 108 6.15 18.59 -5.95
C LYS A 108 6.73 18.15 -7.30
N ASN A 109 7.54 17.09 -7.32
CA ASN A 109 8.13 16.54 -8.53
C ASN A 109 7.05 16.14 -9.54
N ARG A 110 7.09 16.71 -10.75
CA ARG A 110 6.11 16.45 -11.81
C ARG A 110 6.20 15.05 -12.38
N SER A 111 7.34 14.39 -12.26
CA SER A 111 7.54 13.02 -12.75
C SER A 111 7.06 11.95 -11.76
N ALA A 112 6.66 12.33 -10.55
CA ALA A 112 6.22 11.42 -9.50
C ALA A 112 4.73 11.62 -9.14
N LYS A 113 3.90 12.00 -10.12
CA LYS A 113 2.46 12.22 -9.94
C LYS A 113 1.64 10.94 -10.03
N GLU A 114 2.13 9.94 -10.75
CA GLU A 114 1.49 8.63 -10.79
C GLU A 114 1.69 7.92 -9.45
N VAL A 115 0.59 7.55 -8.81
CA VAL A 115 0.58 6.77 -7.56
C VAL A 115 1.13 5.37 -7.80
N THR A 116 0.86 4.82 -8.99
CA THR A 116 1.08 3.42 -9.32
C THR A 116 2.35 3.16 -10.14
N LYS A 117 2.97 1.99 -9.95
CA LYS A 117 4.09 1.54 -10.80
C LYS A 117 4.04 0.05 -11.07
N ARG A 118 3.89 -0.32 -12.35
CA ARG A 118 4.06 -1.70 -12.81
C ARG A 118 5.53 -1.92 -13.16
N VAL A 119 6.17 -2.87 -12.48
CA VAL A 119 7.62 -3.07 -12.55
C VAL A 119 7.96 -4.08 -13.64
N ASN A 120 8.85 -3.70 -14.55
CA ASN A 120 9.42 -4.57 -15.59
C ASN A 120 8.39 -5.38 -16.38
N THR A 121 7.23 -4.80 -16.69
CA THR A 121 6.14 -5.48 -17.39
C THR A 121 5.60 -4.57 -18.50
N GLU A 122 5.39 -5.13 -19.68
CA GLU A 122 4.80 -4.42 -20.82
C GLU A 122 3.34 -4.06 -20.57
N GLU A 123 2.89 -2.95 -21.18
CA GLU A 123 1.52 -2.45 -21.04
C GLU A 123 0.44 -3.42 -21.54
N SER A 124 0.74 -4.17 -22.60
CA SER A 124 -0.09 -5.26 -23.13
C SER A 124 -0.39 -6.33 -22.07
N GLU A 125 0.55 -6.58 -21.16
CA GLU A 125 0.46 -7.58 -20.12
C GLU A 125 -0.17 -7.02 -18.85
N TRP A 126 0.35 -5.91 -18.32
CA TRP A 126 -0.14 -5.42 -17.03
C TRP A 126 -1.55 -4.81 -17.10
N LYS A 127 -2.03 -4.40 -18.28
CA LYS A 127 -3.43 -3.98 -18.45
C LYS A 127 -4.45 -5.06 -18.07
N LYS A 128 -4.04 -6.33 -18.09
CA LYS A 128 -4.85 -7.48 -17.68
C LYS A 128 -4.94 -7.62 -16.15
N TRP A 129 -4.05 -6.95 -15.40
CA TRP A 129 -3.96 -7.07 -13.94
C TRP A 129 -5.04 -6.24 -13.25
N ASN A 130 -5.61 -6.75 -12.17
CA ASN A 130 -6.72 -6.11 -11.46
C ASN A 130 -6.21 -5.10 -10.43
N TRP A 131 -6.02 -3.85 -10.86
CA TRP A 131 -5.64 -2.73 -9.99
C TRP A 131 -6.75 -1.70 -10.02
N ARG A 132 -7.39 -1.46 -8.87
CA ARG A 132 -8.51 -0.53 -8.74
C ARG A 132 -8.26 0.52 -7.68
N SER A 133 -8.86 1.68 -7.89
CA SER A 133 -8.90 2.83 -6.98
C SER A 133 -10.36 3.25 -6.82
N GLU A 134 -10.88 3.27 -5.60
CA GLU A 134 -12.28 3.57 -5.31
C GLU A 134 -12.40 4.49 -4.09
N GLY A 135 -13.00 5.68 -4.26
CA GLY A 135 -13.16 6.64 -3.17
C GLY A 135 -11.85 7.24 -2.64
N ASP A 136 -10.73 7.01 -3.32
CA ASP A 136 -9.42 7.60 -3.00
C ASP A 136 -9.43 9.12 -3.26
N MET A 137 -8.80 9.88 -2.36
CA MET A 137 -8.59 11.32 -2.52
C MET A 137 -7.21 11.57 -3.14
N LEU A 138 -7.20 12.10 -4.36
CA LEU A 138 -6.00 12.40 -5.13
C LEU A 138 -5.72 13.92 -5.10
N VAL A 139 -4.62 14.30 -4.45
CA VAL A 139 -4.27 15.71 -4.18
C VAL A 139 -2.96 16.08 -4.88
N ASN A 140 -2.80 17.36 -5.20
CA ASN A 140 -1.60 17.91 -5.84
C ASN A 140 -1.26 17.25 -7.18
N GLY A 141 -2.29 16.91 -7.97
CA GLY A 141 -2.12 16.27 -9.28
C GLY A 141 -1.74 14.79 -9.22
N ALA A 142 -1.87 14.14 -8.06
CA ALA A 142 -1.79 12.69 -7.99
C ALA A 142 -2.81 12.04 -8.94
N PHE A 143 -2.44 10.92 -9.56
CA PHE A 143 -3.40 10.11 -10.30
C PHE A 143 -3.08 8.62 -10.17
N PHE A 144 -4.13 7.80 -10.25
CA PHE A 144 -4.03 6.35 -10.20
C PHE A 144 -4.44 5.78 -11.57
N ILE A 145 -3.54 5.08 -12.24
CA ILE A 145 -3.91 4.32 -13.45
C ILE A 145 -4.47 2.98 -13.01
N SER A 146 -5.77 2.74 -13.24
CA SER A 146 -6.44 1.45 -13.00
C SER A 146 -6.28 0.48 -14.17
N SER A 147 -6.47 -0.81 -13.94
CA SER A 147 -6.39 -1.87 -14.96
C SER A 147 -7.24 -3.09 -14.60
N GLY A 148 -7.43 -3.97 -15.59
CA GLY A 148 -8.24 -5.19 -15.46
C GLY A 148 -9.73 -4.94 -15.66
N GLU A 149 -10.50 -6.02 -15.63
CA GLU A 149 -11.97 -6.00 -15.86
C GLU A 149 -12.77 -5.64 -14.59
N GLY A 150 -12.07 -5.31 -13.50
CA GLY A 150 -12.65 -5.21 -12.15
C GLY A 150 -12.61 -6.57 -11.45
N ALA A 151 -12.21 -6.57 -10.18
CA ALA A 151 -12.05 -7.81 -9.41
C ALA A 151 -13.36 -8.61 -9.36
N SER A 152 -13.29 -9.91 -9.69
CA SER A 152 -14.38 -10.85 -9.53
C SER A 152 -14.92 -10.85 -8.10
N ALA A 153 -16.22 -11.08 -7.94
CA ALA A 153 -16.92 -11.12 -6.63
C ALA A 153 -16.22 -12.00 -5.56
N SER A 154 -15.36 -12.93 -5.96
CA SER A 154 -14.53 -13.76 -5.08
C SER A 154 -13.59 -12.98 -4.16
N TYR A 155 -13.07 -11.82 -4.59
CA TYR A 155 -12.16 -11.00 -3.79
C TYR A 155 -12.90 -9.89 -3.00
N ALA A 156 -14.14 -9.58 -3.36
CA ALA A 156 -14.99 -8.70 -2.56
C ALA A 156 -15.27 -9.30 -1.17
N ASN A 157 -15.35 -10.63 -1.08
CA ASN A 157 -15.46 -11.37 0.19
C ASN A 157 -14.16 -11.42 1.00
N ALA A 158 -13.01 -11.07 0.41
CA ALA A 158 -11.71 -10.99 1.09
C ALA A 158 -11.45 -9.59 1.70
N SER A 159 -12.32 -8.61 1.45
CA SER A 159 -12.22 -7.31 2.11
C SER A 159 -12.73 -7.44 3.56
N SER A 160 -11.80 -7.41 4.51
CA SER A 160 -12.11 -7.50 5.93
C SER A 160 -12.70 -6.21 6.53
N LEU A 161 -12.65 -5.08 5.80
CA LEU A 161 -12.97 -3.75 6.34
C LEU A 161 -13.66 -2.87 5.28
N PRO A 162 -14.83 -2.28 5.56
CA PRO A 162 -15.40 -1.28 4.67
C PRO A 162 -14.55 0.00 4.68
N ALA A 163 -14.31 0.56 3.50
CA ALA A 163 -13.59 1.82 3.36
C ALA A 163 -14.39 2.99 3.92
N LYS A 164 -13.74 3.83 4.72
CA LYS A 164 -14.29 5.12 5.17
C LYS A 164 -14.02 6.19 4.10
N PRO A 165 -14.80 7.29 4.05
CA PRO A 165 -14.49 8.46 3.22
C PRO A 165 -13.04 8.94 3.38
N ALA A 166 -12.35 9.17 2.27
CA ALA A 166 -10.95 9.62 2.27
C ALA A 166 -10.73 10.97 2.96
N SER A 167 -11.78 11.79 3.11
CA SER A 167 -11.72 13.05 3.88
C SER A 167 -11.46 12.85 5.37
N MET A 168 -11.69 11.65 5.91
CA MET A 168 -11.39 11.32 7.31
C MET A 168 -9.99 10.75 7.51
N VAL A 169 -9.24 10.47 6.45
CA VAL A 169 -7.95 9.78 6.53
C VAL A 169 -6.98 10.49 7.47
N ASP A 170 -6.82 11.82 7.32
CA ASP A 170 -5.96 12.63 8.19
C ASP A 170 -6.30 12.45 9.69
N SER A 171 -7.59 12.44 10.02
CA SER A 171 -8.04 12.22 11.40
C SER A 171 -7.77 10.79 11.88
N ILE A 172 -8.06 9.78 11.05
CA ILE A 172 -7.94 8.36 11.42
C ILE A 172 -6.47 7.95 11.55
N THR A 173 -5.57 8.51 10.73
CA THR A 173 -4.14 8.22 10.77
C THR A 173 -3.35 9.16 11.70
N SER A 174 -4.00 10.12 12.36
CA SER A 174 -3.34 11.07 13.27
C SER A 174 -2.59 10.43 14.44
N SER A 175 -2.97 9.20 14.81
CA SER A 175 -2.32 8.40 15.87
C SER A 175 -1.42 7.28 15.35
N ALA A 176 -1.14 7.26 14.03
CA ALA A 176 -0.24 6.27 13.44
C ALA A 176 1.16 6.40 14.04
N GLY A 177 1.79 5.25 14.31
CA GLY A 177 3.10 5.20 14.96
C GLY A 177 3.07 4.44 16.29
N SER A 178 4.23 4.41 16.94
CA SER A 178 4.35 3.84 18.28
C SER A 178 3.54 4.64 19.31
N LEU A 179 2.86 3.94 20.20
CA LEU A 179 2.11 4.56 21.29
C LEU A 179 3.05 4.91 22.44
N GLY A 180 2.81 6.05 23.10
CA GLY A 180 3.53 6.50 24.30
C GLY A 180 3.18 5.71 25.57
N CYS A 181 3.14 4.39 25.47
CA CYS A 181 2.79 3.45 26.53
C CYS A 181 3.70 3.60 27.75
N ARG A 182 3.12 3.50 28.96
CA ARG A 182 3.86 3.46 30.23
C ARG A 182 3.49 2.21 31.00
N ILE A 183 4.47 1.58 31.65
CA ILE A 183 4.23 0.39 32.49
C ILE A 183 3.14 0.72 33.53
N GLY A 184 2.13 -0.15 33.61
CA GLY A 184 1.02 -0.01 34.55
C GLY A 184 -0.07 1.00 34.16
N LYS A 185 -0.01 1.60 32.96
CA LYS A 185 -1.07 2.46 32.42
C LYS A 185 -1.59 1.92 31.08
N PRO A 186 -2.91 2.03 30.80
CA PRO A 186 -3.42 1.77 29.47
C PRO A 186 -2.70 2.62 28.42
N CYS A 187 -2.45 1.99 27.29
CA CYS A 187 -2.36 2.65 26.00
C CYS A 187 -3.76 2.55 25.37
#